data_AF-A0AAU3QTT7-F1
#
_entry.id   AF-A0AAU3QTT7-F1
#
_cell.length_a   1.000
_cell.length_b   1.000
_cell.length_c   1.000
_cell.angle_alpha   90.00
_cell.angle_beta   90.00
_cell.angle_gamma   90.00
#
_symmetry.space_group_name_H-M   'P 1'
#
loop_
_entity.id
_entity.type
_entity.pdbx_description
1 polymer ?
#
loop_
_entity_poly.entity_id
_entity_poly.type
_entity_poly.pdbx_seq_one_letter_code
_entity_poly.pdbx_strand_id
1 'polypeptide(L)'
;MTNMNIDRETLRELADEGNETALDRLADLADAADDLTELSELLDEGSMHAGFLLTRRTASTGDLRELQRISDAGYDEAGNELDRLLKASADGHQG
;
A
#
# COMPACT_ATOMS: atom_id res chain seq x y z
N MET A 1 -19.84 -23.16 8.93
CA MET A 1 -19.84 -21.79 8.39
C MET A 1 -18.73 -21.75 7.37
N THR A 2 -19.07 -21.77 6.08
CA THR A 2 -18.09 -21.72 4.99
C THR A 2 -17.43 -20.35 5.04
N ASN A 3 -16.23 -20.27 5.61
CA ASN A 3 -15.32 -19.17 5.34
C ASN A 3 -15.21 -19.10 3.82
N MET A 4 -15.89 -18.14 3.21
CA MET A 4 -15.71 -17.75 1.81
C MET A 4 -14.30 -17.16 1.70
N ASN A 5 -13.30 -18.03 1.84
CA ASN A 5 -11.95 -17.77 1.41
C ASN A 5 -12.04 -17.83 -0.11
N ILE A 6 -12.56 -16.74 -0.71
CA ILE A 6 -12.51 -16.56 -2.15
C ILE A 6 -11.03 -16.75 -2.49
N ASP A 7 -10.71 -17.74 -3.31
CA ASP A 7 -9.35 -18.03 -3.68
C ASP A 7 -8.71 -16.76 -4.26
N ARG A 8 -7.42 -16.54 -3.97
CA ARG A 8 -6.70 -15.37 -4.49
C ARG A 8 -6.85 -15.22 -6.01
N GLU A 9 -6.94 -16.33 -6.72
CA GLU A 9 -7.11 -16.38 -8.17
C GLU A 9 -8.47 -15.78 -8.56
N THR A 10 -9.54 -16.21 -7.89
CA THR A 10 -10.89 -15.65 -8.07
C THR A 10 -10.96 -14.17 -7.67
N LEU A 11 -10.27 -13.76 -6.61
CA LEU A 11 -10.17 -12.33 -6.27
C LEU A 11 -9.43 -11.55 -7.36
N ARG A 12 -8.39 -12.13 -7.96
CA ARG A 12 -7.64 -11.52 -9.06
C ARG A 12 -8.53 -11.32 -10.28
N GLU A 13 -9.26 -12.35 -10.69
CA GLU A 13 -10.22 -12.25 -11.79
C GLU A 13 -11.25 -11.14 -11.54
N LEU A 14 -11.81 -11.08 -10.34
CA LEU A 14 -12.76 -10.02 -9.98
C LEU A 14 -12.10 -8.63 -9.98
N ALA A 15 -10.87 -8.51 -9.49
CA ALA A 15 -10.11 -7.26 -9.49
C ALA A 15 -9.82 -6.79 -10.92
N ASP A 16 -9.43 -7.68 -11.82
CA ASP A 16 -9.27 -7.44 -13.26
C ASP A 16 -10.59 -7.01 -13.93
N GLU A 17 -11.73 -7.52 -13.44
CA GLU A 17 -13.07 -7.05 -13.83
C GLU A 17 -13.43 -5.67 -13.24
N GLY A 18 -12.56 -5.08 -12.41
CA GLY A 18 -12.74 -3.78 -11.76
C GLY A 18 -13.44 -3.85 -10.40
N ASN A 19 -13.44 -5.01 -9.74
CA ASN A 19 -14.04 -5.17 -8.41
C ASN A 19 -13.12 -4.60 -7.33
N GLU A 20 -13.45 -3.40 -6.85
CA GLU A 20 -12.73 -2.71 -5.78
C GLU A 20 -12.64 -3.55 -4.49
N THR A 21 -13.70 -4.28 -4.13
CA THR A 21 -13.67 -5.14 -2.93
C THR A 21 -12.69 -6.30 -3.09
N ALA A 22 -12.51 -6.81 -4.30
CA ALA A 22 -11.55 -7.86 -4.58
C ALA A 22 -10.11 -7.33 -4.51
N LEU A 23 -9.87 -6.13 -5.05
CA LEU A 23 -8.59 -5.41 -4.91
C LEU A 23 -8.24 -5.16 -3.42
N ASP A 24 -9.19 -4.69 -2.61
CA ASP A 24 -9.01 -4.50 -1.16
C ASP A 24 -8.62 -5.82 -0.47
N ARG A 25 -9.28 -6.93 -0.83
CA ARG A 25 -8.99 -8.25 -0.25
C ARG A 25 -7.64 -8.79 -0.64
N LEU A 26 -7.22 -8.60 -1.90
CA LEU A 26 -5.87 -8.95 -2.35
C LEU A 26 -4.82 -8.12 -1.63
N ALA A 27 -5.08 -6.84 -1.40
CA ALA A 27 -4.18 -5.97 -0.66
C ALA A 27 -4.00 -6.42 0.79
N ASP A 28 -5.08 -6.79 1.49
CA ASP A 28 -5.01 -7.32 2.86
C ASP A 28 -4.21 -8.64 2.91
N LEU A 29 -4.41 -9.54 1.93
CA LEU A 29 -3.65 -10.78 1.82
C LEU A 29 -2.16 -10.53 1.55
N ALA A 30 -1.83 -9.60 0.67
CA ALA A 30 -0.46 -9.22 0.37
C ALA A 30 0.24 -8.56 1.58
N ASP A 31 -0.46 -7.67 2.30
CA ASP A 31 0.07 -7.06 3.53
C ASP A 31 0.31 -8.10 4.64
N ALA A 32 -0.60 -9.06 4.79
CA ALA A 32 -0.43 -10.18 5.72
C ALA A 32 0.73 -11.10 5.32
N ALA A 33 1.03 -11.22 4.02
CA ALA A 33 2.15 -11.96 3.49
C ALA A 33 3.47 -11.17 3.47
N ASP A 34 3.47 -9.88 3.84
CA ASP A 34 4.60 -8.96 3.69
C ASP A 34 5.04 -8.73 2.22
N ASP A 35 4.12 -8.96 1.28
CA ASP A 35 4.41 -8.91 -0.15
C ASP A 35 4.20 -7.49 -0.70
N LEU A 36 5.22 -6.65 -0.53
CA LEU A 36 5.21 -5.26 -1.00
C LEU A 36 5.13 -5.15 -2.52
N THR A 37 5.61 -6.17 -3.25
CA THR A 37 5.55 -6.20 -4.72
C THR A 37 4.10 -6.28 -5.16
N GLU A 38 3.35 -7.24 -4.62
CA GLU A 38 1.94 -7.43 -4.98
C GLU A 38 1.07 -6.22 -4.56
N LEU A 39 1.36 -5.62 -3.40
CA LEU A 39 0.72 -4.35 -3.01
C LEU A 39 1.02 -3.21 -4.00
N SER A 40 2.25 -3.11 -4.51
CA SER A 40 2.60 -2.08 -5.48
C SER A 40 1.86 -2.28 -6.79
N GLU A 41 1.76 -3.52 -7.28
CA GLU A 41 0.99 -3.86 -8.48
C GLU A 41 -0.48 -3.49 -8.31
N LEU A 42 -1.08 -3.84 -7.16
CA LEU A 42 -2.45 -3.47 -6.84
C LEU A 42 -2.66 -1.94 -6.82
N LEU A 43 -1.70 -1.17 -6.31
CA LEU A 43 -1.76 0.28 -6.33
C LEU A 43 -1.69 0.84 -7.76
N ASP A 44 -0.78 0.33 -8.60
CA ASP A 44 -0.68 0.70 -10.01
C ASP A 44 -1.98 0.40 -10.79
N GLU A 45 -2.70 -0.64 -10.39
CA GLU A 45 -4.04 -0.98 -10.90
C GLU A 45 -5.16 -0.06 -10.37
N GLY A 46 -4.87 0.79 -9.38
CA GLY A 46 -5.81 1.76 -8.80
C GLY A 46 -6.34 1.40 -7.41
N SER A 47 -5.78 0.40 -6.73
CA SER A 47 -6.18 0.04 -5.36
C SER A 47 -5.69 1.08 -4.35
N MET A 48 -6.62 1.92 -3.89
CA MET A 48 -6.35 2.89 -2.82
C MET A 48 -5.98 2.19 -1.50
N HIS A 49 -6.52 1.00 -1.24
CA HIS A 49 -6.22 0.25 -0.03
C HIS A 49 -4.77 -0.25 -0.01
N ALA A 50 -4.25 -0.67 -1.15
CA ALA A 50 -2.86 -1.09 -1.26
C ALA A 50 -1.90 0.07 -1.00
N GLY A 51 -2.18 1.25 -1.56
CA GLY A 51 -1.43 2.48 -1.28
C GLY A 51 -1.41 2.87 0.20
N PHE A 52 -2.55 2.74 0.88
CA PHE A 52 -2.65 2.98 2.32
C PHE A 52 -1.77 2.02 3.14
N LEU A 53 -1.85 0.71 2.87
CA LEU A 53 -1.08 -0.31 3.58
C LEU A 53 0.43 -0.13 3.37
N LEU A 54 0.84 0.08 2.12
CA LEU A 54 2.23 0.38 1.77
C LEU A 54 2.73 1.63 2.51
N THR A 55 1.95 2.72 2.46
CA THR A 55 2.32 3.99 3.11
C THR A 55 2.51 3.80 4.60
N ARG A 56 1.57 3.13 5.26
CA ARG A 56 1.61 2.92 6.71
C ARG A 56 2.83 2.09 7.14
N ARG A 57 3.13 1.01 6.42
CA ARG A 57 4.33 0.18 6.67
C ARG A 57 5.61 0.94 6.42
N THR A 58 5.66 1.65 5.30
CA THR A 58 6.84 2.40 4.89
C THR A 58 7.11 3.55 5.86
N ALA A 59 6.07 4.27 6.28
CA ALA A 59 6.18 5.32 7.28
C ALA A 59 6.66 4.77 8.63
N SER A 60 6.25 3.55 8.99
CA SER A 60 6.69 2.88 10.22
C SER A 60 8.16 2.45 10.17
N THR A 61 8.66 2.08 8.99
CA THR A 61 10.08 1.73 8.78
C THR A 61 10.96 2.95 8.52
N GLY A 62 10.37 4.08 8.13
CA GLY A 62 11.07 5.31 7.76
C GLY A 62 11.67 5.25 6.36
N ASP A 63 11.16 4.40 5.47
CA ASP A 63 11.73 4.20 4.13
C ASP A 63 11.24 5.27 3.14
N LEU A 64 11.93 6.41 3.14
CA LEU A 64 11.55 7.58 2.35
C LEU A 64 11.47 7.28 0.83
N ARG A 65 12.28 6.33 0.33
CA ARG A 65 12.30 5.97 -1.09
C ARG A 65 11.01 5.28 -1.51
N GLU A 66 10.50 4.38 -0.67
CA GLU A 66 9.27 3.67 -1.01
C GLU A 66 8.06 4.60 -0.88
N LEU A 67 8.04 5.50 0.12
CA LEU A 67 7.00 6.53 0.22
C LEU A 67 6.96 7.42 -1.02
N GLN A 68 8.12 7.77 -1.56
CA GLN A 68 8.18 8.54 -2.79
C GLN A 68 7.60 7.75 -3.96
N ARG A 69 7.92 6.45 -4.10
CA ARG A 69 7.34 5.61 -5.18
C ARG A 69 5.82 5.50 -5.06
N ILE A 70 5.31 5.29 -3.85
CA ILE A 70 3.86 5.17 -3.59
C ILE A 70 3.16 6.50 -3.96
N SER A 71 3.79 7.64 -3.66
CA SER A 71 3.30 8.96 -4.06
C SER A 71 3.35 9.16 -5.58
N ASP A 72 4.43 8.73 -6.25
CA ASP A 72 4.57 8.79 -7.71
C ASP A 72 3.54 7.91 -8.42
N ALA A 73 3.11 6.80 -7.81
CA ALA A 73 2.00 5.97 -8.28
C ALA A 73 0.63 6.64 -8.13
N GLY A 74 0.56 7.84 -7.56
CA GLY A 74 -0.66 8.65 -7.46
C GLY A 74 -1.34 8.63 -6.09
N TYR A 75 -0.69 8.07 -5.05
CA TYR A 75 -1.23 8.10 -3.69
C TYR A 75 -0.70 9.29 -2.89
N ASP A 76 -1.43 10.41 -2.91
CA ASP A 76 -1.03 11.68 -2.27
C ASP A 76 -0.70 11.57 -0.78
N GLU A 77 -1.36 10.68 -0.03
CA GLU A 77 -1.08 10.49 1.40
C GLU A 77 0.35 10.00 1.66
N ALA A 78 0.94 9.22 0.76
CA ALA A 78 2.35 8.84 0.88
C ALA A 78 3.29 10.03 0.80
N GLY A 79 3.00 11.01 -0.07
CA GLY A 79 3.76 12.24 -0.18
C GLY A 79 3.70 13.08 1.10
N ASN A 80 2.53 13.11 1.75
CA ASN A 80 2.36 13.80 3.03
C ASN A 80 3.18 13.15 4.16
N GLU A 81 3.16 11.81 4.26
CA GLU A 81 3.98 11.10 5.26
C GLU A 81 5.48 11.22 4.95
N LEU A 82 5.87 11.22 3.68
CA LEU A 82 7.25 11.47 3.26
C LEU A 82 7.76 12.85 3.74
N ASP A 83 7.00 13.91 3.45
CA ASP A 83 7.32 15.27 3.88
C ASP A 83 7.40 15.37 5.41
N ARG A 84 6.46 14.74 6.12
CA ARG A 84 6.45 14.70 7.58
C ARG A 84 7.71 14.05 8.15
N LEU A 85 8.13 12.91 7.60
CA LEU A 85 9.33 12.20 8.05
C LEU A 85 10.61 12.95 7.71
N LEU A 86 10.68 13.57 6.53
CA LEU A 86 11.80 14.44 6.14
C LEU A 86 11.95 15.62 7.10
N LYS A 87 10.85 16.27 7.47
CA LYS A 87 10.83 17.35 8.48
C LYS A 87 11.27 16.83 9.85
N ALA A 88 10.65 15.76 10.35
CA ALA A 88 11.00 15.17 11.63
C ALA A 88 12.49 14.77 11.72
N SER A 89 13.07 14.26 10.64
CA SER A 89 14.51 13.95 10.56
C SER A 89 15.39 15.20 10.55
N ALA A 90 14.94 16.29 9.93
CA ALA A 90 15.67 17.56 9.90
C ALA A 90 15.63 18.28 11.26
N ASP A 91 14.47 18.24 11.93
CA ASP A 91 14.26 18.82 13.26
C ASP A 91 15.02 18.04 14.36
N GLY A 92 15.28 16.74 14.15
CA GLY A 92 16.04 15.89 15.07
C GLY A 92 17.57 16.06 15.05
N HIS A 93 18.13 16.82 14.10
CA HIS A 93 19.59 17.05 14.00
C HIS A 93 20.05 18.36 14.66
N GLN A 94 19.21 18.97 15.51
CA GLN A 94 19.57 20.14 16.33
C GLN A 94 19.38 19.84 17.82
N GLY A 95 20.34 19.12 18.41
CA GLY A 95 20.40 18.85 19.86
C GLY A 95 21.81 18.49 20.29
#